data_AF-A0A6F9BNY7-F1
#
_entry.id   AF-A0A6F9BNY7-F1
#
_cell.length_a   1.000
_cell.length_b   1.000
_cell.length_c   1.000
_cell.angle_alpha   90.00
_cell.angle_beta   90.00
_cell.angle_gamma   90.00
#
_symmetry.space_group_name_H-M   'P 1'
#
loop_
_entity.id
_entity.type
_entity.pdbx_description
1 polymer ?
#
loop_
_entity_poly.entity_id
_entity_poly.type
_entity_poly.pdbx_seq_one_letter_code
_entity_poly.pdbx_strand_id
1 'polypeptide(L)'
;MLRRNVYLTFCLPFVVLDLLSPRLAWIRTFKIQQKSHVSWTMMWSCLAHSLYNHVVFLFPLTVLHWFWRPASFIAEAPGTLRLIWDVVACLLLFDFQYFIWHLLHHKVPWLYRTFHKVHHKHTSTFALTTEYSGAWETLSLGFFAGVNPLLLGCHPLTEMLFYVLNIWLSVEDHCGYDLPWSTHRLVPFGLYGGAPHHDLHHLKFNVYLTFCLPFVVLDLLSPRLAWIRTFKIQQKSHVSWTMMWSCLAHSLYNHVVFLFPLTVLHWFWRPASFIAEAPGTLRLIWDVVACLLLFDFQYFIWHLLHHKVPWLYRTFHKVHHKHTSTFALTTEYSGAWETLSLGFFAGVNPLLLGCHPLTEMLFYVLNIWLSVEDHCGYDLPWSTHRLVPFGLYGGAPHHDLHHLKFKSNYAPYFTHWDRLFGTLHKHSD
;
A
#
# COMPACT_ATOMS: atom_id res chain seq x y z
N MET A 1 14.70 -2.42 -30.42
CA MET A 1 15.55 -1.22 -30.60
C MET A 1 14.93 0.03 -29.98
N LEU A 2 13.62 0.30 -30.15
CA LEU A 2 12.94 1.48 -29.60
C LEU A 2 13.09 1.61 -28.08
N ARG A 3 12.76 0.57 -27.30
CA ARG A 3 12.87 0.56 -25.82
C ARG A 3 14.26 0.99 -25.30
N ARG A 4 15.31 0.38 -25.84
CA ARG A 4 16.72 0.68 -25.49
C ARG A 4 17.07 2.14 -25.75
N ASN A 5 16.71 2.64 -26.94
CA ASN A 5 17.04 4.00 -27.32
C ASN A 5 16.28 5.02 -26.46
N VAL A 6 15.00 4.74 -26.14
CA VAL A 6 14.19 5.56 -25.23
C VAL A 6 14.80 5.60 -23.82
N TYR A 7 15.14 4.44 -23.25
CA TYR A 7 15.77 4.34 -21.93
C TYR A 7 17.07 5.16 -21.83
N LEU A 8 18.01 4.95 -22.76
CA LEU A 8 19.28 5.68 -22.75
C LEU A 8 19.08 7.19 -22.96
N THR A 9 18.11 7.57 -23.79
CA THR A 9 17.76 8.97 -24.00
C THR A 9 17.25 9.61 -22.71
N PHE A 10 16.39 8.93 -21.94
CA PHE A 10 15.90 9.45 -20.66
C PHE A 10 16.95 9.45 -19.56
N CYS A 11 17.92 8.54 -19.58
CA CYS A 11 19.02 8.55 -18.62
C CYS A 11 20.01 9.70 -18.86
N LEU A 12 20.19 10.14 -20.11
CA LEU A 12 21.26 11.06 -20.50
C LEU A 12 21.26 12.39 -19.72
N PRO A 13 20.12 13.09 -19.54
CA PRO A 13 20.08 14.33 -18.75
C PRO A 13 20.59 14.12 -17.31
N PHE A 14 20.19 13.02 -16.66
CA PHE A 14 20.58 12.72 -15.28
C PHE A 14 22.04 12.29 -15.17
N VAL A 15 22.57 11.57 -16.17
CA VAL A 15 24.01 11.28 -16.27
C VAL A 15 24.80 12.59 -16.37
N VAL A 16 24.34 13.54 -17.18
CA VAL A 16 24.97 14.87 -17.27
C VAL A 16 24.91 15.59 -15.90
N LEU A 17 23.77 15.55 -15.20
CA LEU A 17 23.67 16.10 -13.85
C LEU A 17 24.66 15.43 -12.88
N ASP A 18 24.79 14.11 -12.91
CA ASP A 18 25.75 13.39 -12.07
C ASP A 18 27.20 13.78 -12.35
N LEU A 19 27.58 13.99 -13.62
CA LEU A 19 28.91 14.43 -14.01
C LEU A 19 29.20 15.89 -13.63
N LEU A 20 28.18 16.74 -13.63
CA LEU A 20 28.31 18.16 -13.30
C LEU A 20 28.18 18.44 -11.80
N SER A 21 27.44 17.60 -11.05
CA SER A 21 27.17 17.78 -9.61
C SER A 21 28.41 17.94 -8.73
N PRO A 22 29.60 17.35 -9.01
CA PRO A 22 30.79 17.60 -8.21
C PRO A 22 31.38 19.00 -8.41
N ARG A 23 31.08 19.65 -9.54
CA ARG A 23 31.65 20.95 -9.93
C ARG A 23 30.66 22.11 -9.76
N LEU A 24 29.36 21.83 -9.80
CA LEU A 24 28.30 22.84 -9.73
C LEU A 24 27.48 22.65 -8.46
N ALA A 25 27.74 23.48 -7.45
CA ALA A 25 27.11 23.39 -6.13
C ALA A 25 25.57 23.48 -6.17
N TRP A 26 25.02 24.26 -7.10
CA TRP A 26 23.56 24.40 -7.26
C TRP A 26 22.87 23.11 -7.76
N ILE A 27 23.56 22.24 -8.50
CA ILE A 27 22.97 20.94 -8.91
C ILE A 27 22.83 20.03 -7.69
N ARG A 28 23.78 20.11 -6.74
CA ARG A 28 23.75 19.32 -5.52
C ARG A 28 22.54 19.65 -4.64
N THR A 29 21.99 20.86 -4.69
CA THR A 29 20.80 21.19 -3.88
C THR A 29 19.58 20.36 -4.26
N PHE A 30 19.54 19.81 -5.48
CA PHE A 30 18.49 18.91 -5.94
C PHE A 30 18.80 17.43 -5.70
N LYS A 31 20.00 17.09 -5.24
CA LYS A 31 20.37 15.69 -5.01
C LYS A 31 19.73 15.19 -3.72
N ILE A 32 19.01 14.08 -3.79
CA ILE A 32 18.28 13.52 -2.64
C ILE A 32 19.30 13.03 -1.59
N GLN A 33 20.30 12.28 -2.03
CA GLN A 33 21.38 11.78 -1.16
C GLN A 33 22.62 12.66 -1.27
N GLN A 34 22.70 13.72 -0.45
CA GLN A 34 23.75 14.75 -0.51
C GLN A 34 25.20 14.21 -0.40
N LYS A 35 25.38 13.07 0.28
CA LYS A 35 26.69 12.45 0.51
C LYS A 35 27.05 11.40 -0.55
N SER A 36 26.13 11.06 -1.46
CA SER A 36 26.37 10.04 -2.47
C SER A 36 27.18 10.60 -3.65
N HIS A 37 28.06 9.78 -4.19
CA HIS A 37 28.86 10.11 -5.36
C HIS A 37 28.77 9.00 -6.40
N VAL A 38 28.35 9.35 -7.60
CA VAL A 38 28.25 8.43 -8.73
C VAL A 38 29.58 8.47 -9.48
N SER A 39 30.30 7.35 -9.50
CA SER A 39 31.59 7.25 -10.20
C SER A 39 31.43 6.71 -11.63
N TRP A 40 32.40 6.97 -12.49
CA TRP A 40 32.45 6.42 -13.84
C TRP A 40 32.40 4.88 -13.88
N THR A 41 33.02 4.22 -12.92
CA THR A 41 33.00 2.75 -12.82
C THR A 41 31.61 2.23 -12.49
N MET A 42 30.85 2.93 -11.62
CA MET A 42 29.45 2.60 -11.34
C MET A 42 28.58 2.80 -12.58
N MET A 43 28.70 3.95 -13.25
CA MET A 43 27.94 4.24 -14.48
C MET A 43 28.21 3.18 -15.55
N TRP A 44 29.48 2.85 -15.79
CA TRP A 44 29.85 1.85 -16.79
C TRP A 44 29.36 0.45 -16.42
N SER A 45 29.47 0.06 -15.15
CA SER A 45 28.97 -1.23 -14.67
C SER A 45 27.45 -1.34 -14.86
N CYS A 46 26.69 -0.29 -14.54
CA CYS A 46 25.23 -0.30 -14.72
C CYS A 46 24.87 -0.33 -16.20
N LEU A 47 25.50 0.54 -17.01
CA LEU A 47 25.27 0.61 -18.45
C LEU A 47 25.55 -0.73 -19.16
N ALA A 48 26.72 -1.33 -18.90
CA ALA A 48 27.08 -2.60 -19.51
C ALA A 48 26.11 -3.73 -19.13
N HIS A 49 25.69 -3.77 -17.87
CA HIS A 49 24.73 -4.75 -17.37
C HIS A 49 23.33 -4.57 -17.96
N SER A 50 22.83 -3.33 -18.04
CA SER A 50 21.54 -3.04 -18.67
C SER A 50 21.56 -3.32 -20.17
N LEU A 51 22.66 -3.01 -20.87
CA LEU A 51 22.83 -3.37 -22.28
C LEU A 51 22.84 -4.89 -22.50
N TYR A 52 23.52 -5.64 -21.63
CA TYR A 52 23.48 -7.09 -21.64
C TYR A 52 22.05 -7.61 -21.46
N ASN A 53 21.33 -7.12 -20.45
CA ASN A 53 19.94 -7.50 -20.20
C ASN A 53 19.01 -7.16 -21.38
N HIS A 54 19.24 -6.03 -22.04
CA HIS A 54 18.46 -5.62 -23.22
C HIS A 54 18.64 -6.57 -24.39
N VAL A 55 19.88 -6.97 -24.66
CA VAL A 55 20.21 -7.84 -25.79
C VAL A 55 19.82 -9.28 -25.52
N VAL A 56 20.09 -9.78 -24.31
CA VAL A 56 19.95 -11.21 -24.00
C VAL A 56 18.54 -11.59 -23.56
N PHE A 57 17.83 -10.72 -22.84
CA PHE A 57 16.53 -11.06 -22.26
C PHE A 57 15.39 -10.27 -22.88
N LEU A 58 15.48 -8.93 -22.90
CA LEU A 58 14.36 -8.11 -23.36
C LEU A 58 14.16 -8.16 -24.87
N PHE A 59 15.23 -8.26 -25.66
CA PHE A 59 15.11 -8.34 -27.11
C PHE A 59 14.37 -9.61 -27.56
N PRO A 60 14.75 -10.84 -27.11
CA PRO A 60 13.95 -12.03 -27.40
C PRO A 60 12.51 -11.94 -26.91
N LEU A 61 12.29 -11.41 -25.70
CA LEU A 61 10.95 -11.24 -25.16
C LEU A 61 10.09 -10.29 -26.01
N THR A 62 10.67 -9.20 -26.51
CA THR A 62 10.00 -8.24 -27.40
C THR A 62 9.66 -8.89 -28.74
N VAL A 63 10.55 -9.72 -29.28
CA VAL A 63 10.32 -10.46 -30.52
C VAL A 63 9.18 -11.47 -30.33
N LEU A 64 9.18 -12.25 -29.24
CA LEU A 64 8.09 -13.17 -28.91
C LEU A 64 6.75 -12.44 -28.74
N HIS A 65 6.74 -11.33 -28.01
CA HIS A 65 5.57 -10.48 -27.84
C HIS A 65 5.01 -10.00 -29.21
N TRP A 66 5.89 -9.60 -30.14
CA TRP A 66 5.47 -9.20 -31.48
C TRP A 66 4.78 -10.34 -32.24
N PHE A 67 5.29 -11.56 -32.16
CA PHE A 67 4.70 -12.73 -32.81
C PHE A 67 3.40 -13.22 -32.17
N TRP A 68 3.21 -12.98 -30.87
CA TRP A 68 1.95 -13.32 -30.18
C TRP A 68 0.84 -12.30 -30.37
N ARG A 69 1.08 -11.20 -31.08
CA ARG A 69 0.05 -10.19 -31.33
C ARG A 69 -0.96 -10.67 -32.39
N PRO A 70 -2.26 -10.72 -32.06
CA PRO A 70 -3.29 -10.98 -33.07
C PRO A 70 -3.36 -9.87 -34.13
N ALA A 71 -3.50 -10.22 -35.40
CA ALA A 71 -3.59 -9.27 -36.51
C ALA A 71 -4.78 -8.29 -36.39
N SER A 72 -5.80 -8.63 -35.61
CA SER A 72 -6.97 -7.79 -35.30
C SER A 72 -6.65 -6.53 -34.47
N PHE A 73 -5.44 -6.40 -33.92
CA PHE A 73 -5.01 -5.22 -33.16
C PHE A 73 -4.49 -4.06 -34.03
N ILE A 74 -4.42 -4.26 -35.35
CA ILE A 74 -4.00 -3.24 -36.33
C ILE A 74 -5.26 -2.58 -36.92
N ALA A 75 -6.14 -2.09 -36.05
CA ALA A 75 -7.32 -1.31 -36.42
C ALA A 75 -6.96 0.18 -36.59
N GLU A 76 -7.94 1.01 -36.95
CA GLU A 76 -7.80 2.47 -36.95
C GLU A 76 -7.33 2.99 -35.58
N ALA A 77 -6.59 4.10 -35.60
CA ALA A 77 -6.01 4.68 -34.38
C ALA A 77 -7.11 4.99 -33.34
N PRO A 78 -6.87 4.72 -32.05
CA PRO A 78 -7.86 4.95 -31.01
C PRO A 78 -8.12 6.45 -30.87
N GLY A 79 -9.37 6.81 -30.59
CA GLY A 79 -9.71 8.18 -30.19
C GLY A 79 -8.97 8.59 -28.92
N THR A 80 -8.73 9.89 -28.72
CA THR A 80 -7.90 10.44 -27.64
C THR A 80 -8.31 9.94 -26.25
N LEU A 81 -9.60 9.90 -25.94
CA LEU A 81 -10.09 9.42 -24.64
C LEU A 81 -9.81 7.93 -24.42
N ARG A 82 -9.95 7.12 -25.47
CA ARG A 82 -9.63 5.68 -25.41
C ARG A 82 -8.14 5.47 -25.22
N LEU A 83 -7.31 6.24 -25.92
CA LEU A 83 -5.86 6.22 -25.78
C LEU A 83 -5.44 6.55 -24.34
N ILE A 84 -5.99 7.62 -23.75
CA ILE A 84 -5.71 8.02 -22.36
C ILE A 84 -6.15 6.91 -21.40
N TRP A 85 -7.37 6.42 -21.55
CA TRP A 85 -7.91 5.37 -20.67
C TRP A 85 -7.06 4.10 -20.71
N ASP A 86 -6.69 3.64 -21.90
CA ASP A 86 -5.91 2.42 -22.05
C ASP A 86 -4.48 2.57 -21.51
N VAL A 87 -3.85 3.75 -21.67
CA VAL A 87 -2.53 4.04 -21.06
C VAL A 87 -2.64 4.04 -19.53
N VAL A 88 -3.67 4.70 -18.96
CA VAL A 88 -3.90 4.71 -17.51
C VAL A 88 -4.16 3.30 -16.99
N ALA A 89 -5.00 2.52 -17.68
CA ALA A 89 -5.28 1.14 -17.31
C ALA A 89 -4.01 0.26 -17.34
N CYS A 90 -3.15 0.43 -18.35
CA CYS A 90 -1.86 -0.26 -18.42
C CYS A 90 -0.93 0.14 -17.27
N LEU A 91 -0.85 1.42 -16.92
CA LEU A 91 -0.05 1.92 -15.80
C LEU A 91 -0.55 1.37 -14.46
N LEU A 92 -1.86 1.40 -14.20
CA LEU A 92 -2.46 0.87 -12.98
C LEU A 92 -2.25 -0.65 -12.85
N LEU A 93 -2.41 -1.38 -13.97
CA LEU A 93 -2.20 -2.83 -13.97
C LEU A 93 -0.72 -3.17 -13.74
N PHE A 94 0.19 -2.42 -14.36
CA PHE A 94 1.63 -2.59 -14.16
C PHE A 94 2.03 -2.28 -12.72
N ASP A 95 1.53 -1.18 -12.15
CA ASP A 95 1.80 -0.80 -10.77
C ASP A 95 1.31 -1.87 -9.79
N PHE A 96 0.09 -2.39 -9.98
CA PHE A 96 -0.43 -3.50 -9.19
C PHE A 96 0.43 -4.77 -9.29
N GLN A 97 0.85 -5.17 -10.49
CA GLN A 97 1.70 -6.34 -10.70
C GLN A 97 3.10 -6.15 -10.09
N TYR A 98 3.70 -4.98 -10.33
CA TYR A 98 4.99 -4.59 -9.77
C TYR A 98 4.94 -4.62 -8.25
N PHE A 99 3.91 -4.06 -7.64
CA PHE A 99 3.69 -4.06 -6.20
C PHE A 99 3.69 -5.46 -5.61
N ILE A 100 2.91 -6.40 -6.16
CA ILE A 100 2.83 -7.77 -5.68
C ILE A 100 4.18 -8.47 -5.86
N TRP A 101 4.78 -8.31 -7.05
CA TRP A 101 6.09 -8.88 -7.37
C TRP A 101 7.16 -8.37 -6.40
N HIS A 102 7.27 -7.06 -6.23
CA HIS A 102 8.26 -6.39 -5.38
C HIS A 102 8.07 -6.74 -3.90
N LEU A 103 6.82 -6.78 -3.41
CA LEU A 103 6.48 -7.21 -2.05
C LEU A 103 6.95 -8.63 -1.79
N LEU A 104 6.67 -9.57 -2.70
CA LEU A 104 7.11 -10.97 -2.55
C LEU A 104 8.63 -11.07 -2.50
N HIS A 105 9.32 -10.30 -3.35
CA HIS A 105 10.79 -10.29 -3.38
C HIS A 105 11.42 -9.71 -2.13
N HIS A 106 10.73 -8.84 -1.38
CA HIS A 106 11.21 -8.36 -0.08
C HIS A 106 10.77 -9.22 1.11
N LYS A 107 9.61 -9.90 1.02
CA LYS A 107 9.06 -10.71 2.13
C LYS A 107 9.55 -12.15 2.14
N VAL A 108 9.94 -12.70 0.99
CA VAL A 108 10.46 -14.06 0.88
C VAL A 108 12.00 -14.00 0.77
N PRO A 109 12.75 -14.40 1.82
CA PRO A 109 14.21 -14.22 1.83
C PRO A 109 14.95 -14.89 0.67
N TRP A 110 14.42 -16.01 0.18
CA TRP A 110 14.96 -16.70 -0.98
C TRP A 110 14.80 -15.88 -2.27
N LEU A 111 13.61 -15.29 -2.52
CA LEU A 111 13.38 -14.43 -3.68
C LEU A 111 14.25 -13.18 -3.63
N TYR A 112 14.39 -12.56 -2.45
CA TYR A 112 15.27 -11.42 -2.24
C TYR A 112 16.71 -11.75 -2.65
N ARG A 113 17.29 -12.77 -2.00
CA ARG A 113 18.70 -13.12 -2.16
C ARG A 113 19.04 -13.57 -3.57
N THR A 114 18.11 -14.25 -4.23
CA THR A 114 18.33 -14.89 -5.54
C THR A 114 18.11 -13.90 -6.69
N PHE A 115 17.09 -13.05 -6.61
CA PHE A 115 16.65 -12.27 -7.78
C PHE A 115 16.72 -10.76 -7.58
N HIS A 116 16.37 -10.25 -6.41
CA HIS A 116 16.16 -8.82 -6.20
C HIS A 116 17.34 -8.10 -5.51
N LYS A 117 18.22 -8.84 -4.81
CA LYS A 117 19.41 -8.27 -4.15
C LYS A 117 20.34 -7.53 -5.12
N VAL A 118 20.37 -7.94 -6.39
CA VAL A 118 21.20 -7.29 -7.43
C VAL A 118 20.74 -5.85 -7.66
N HIS A 119 19.43 -5.61 -7.68
CA HIS A 119 18.84 -4.28 -7.83
C HIS A 119 19.23 -3.35 -6.68
N HIS A 120 19.29 -3.89 -5.46
CA HIS A 120 19.71 -3.17 -4.25
C HIS A 120 21.22 -2.94 -4.10
N LYS A 121 22.04 -3.30 -5.10
CA LYS A 121 23.50 -3.12 -5.01
C LYS A 121 23.91 -1.65 -4.86
N HIS A 122 23.15 -0.75 -5.45
CA HIS A 122 23.41 0.70 -5.42
C HIS A 122 22.34 1.39 -4.57
N THR A 123 22.61 1.53 -3.26
CA THR A 123 21.69 2.18 -2.31
C THR A 123 21.52 3.68 -2.56
N SER A 124 22.53 4.32 -3.16
CA SER A 124 22.36 5.62 -3.79
C SER A 124 21.98 5.42 -5.24
N THR A 125 20.69 5.56 -5.53
CA THR A 125 20.15 5.41 -6.87
C THR A 125 20.64 6.55 -7.77
N PHE A 126 20.83 6.23 -9.04
CA PHE A 126 21.07 7.19 -10.13
C PHE A 126 20.47 6.62 -11.41
N ALA A 127 20.17 7.42 -12.43
CA ALA A 127 19.28 7.01 -13.53
C ALA A 127 19.63 5.65 -14.20
N LEU A 128 20.91 5.28 -14.29
CA LEU A 128 21.33 3.99 -14.86
C LEU A 128 21.04 2.78 -13.97
N THR A 129 20.74 2.95 -12.67
CA THR A 129 20.37 1.86 -11.77
C THR A 129 18.96 1.33 -12.02
N THR A 130 18.12 2.10 -12.72
CA THR A 130 16.73 1.73 -13.08
C THR A 130 16.59 0.33 -13.65
N GLU A 131 17.49 -0.05 -14.55
CA GLU A 131 17.49 -1.38 -15.19
C GLU A 131 18.73 -2.19 -14.80
N TYR A 132 19.36 -1.85 -13.67
CA TYR A 132 20.39 -2.66 -13.05
C TYR A 132 19.73 -3.75 -12.21
N SER A 133 19.41 -4.87 -12.84
CA SER A 133 18.66 -5.96 -12.19
C SER A 133 19.09 -7.34 -12.68
N GLY A 134 18.69 -8.38 -11.95
CA GLY A 134 18.91 -9.76 -12.38
C GLY A 134 18.10 -10.11 -13.63
N ALA A 135 18.50 -11.19 -14.32
CA ALA A 135 17.81 -11.70 -15.51
C ALA A 135 16.32 -11.97 -15.24
N TRP A 136 15.99 -12.56 -14.09
CA TRP A 136 14.62 -12.88 -13.71
C TRP A 136 13.75 -11.64 -13.51
N GLU A 137 14.29 -10.63 -12.84
CA GLU A 137 13.61 -9.35 -12.62
C GLU A 137 13.39 -8.62 -13.94
N THR A 138 14.41 -8.57 -14.80
CA THR A 138 14.29 -8.05 -16.17
C THR A 138 13.20 -8.75 -16.97
N LEU A 139 13.15 -10.08 -16.93
CA LEU A 139 12.14 -10.87 -17.65
C LEU A 139 10.73 -10.68 -17.07
N SER A 140 10.59 -10.65 -15.74
CA SER A 140 9.30 -10.47 -15.06
C SER A 140 8.70 -9.10 -15.37
N LEU A 141 9.49 -8.03 -15.19
CA LEU A 141 9.05 -6.67 -15.46
C LEU A 141 8.81 -6.44 -16.96
N GLY A 142 9.66 -7.01 -17.81
CA GLY A 142 9.44 -7.00 -19.26
C GLY A 142 8.16 -7.74 -19.66
N PHE A 143 7.84 -8.85 -18.98
CA PHE A 143 6.62 -9.63 -19.23
C PHE A 143 5.37 -8.85 -18.80
N PHE A 144 5.37 -8.25 -17.61
CA PHE A 144 4.27 -7.39 -17.13
C PHE A 144 4.00 -6.24 -18.10
N ALA A 145 5.06 -5.52 -18.50
CA ALA A 145 4.93 -4.44 -19.46
C ALA A 145 4.37 -4.96 -20.81
N GLY A 146 4.81 -6.13 -21.27
CA GLY A 146 4.36 -6.73 -22.52
C GLY A 146 2.94 -7.30 -22.51
N VAL A 147 2.53 -7.92 -21.42
CA VAL A 147 1.25 -8.65 -21.37
C VAL A 147 0.07 -7.71 -21.12
N ASN A 148 0.27 -6.58 -20.45
CA ASN A 148 -0.82 -5.67 -20.06
C ASN A 148 -1.56 -5.07 -21.27
N PRO A 149 -0.88 -4.51 -22.28
CA PRO A 149 -1.56 -4.02 -23.49
C PRO A 149 -2.28 -5.14 -24.23
N LEU A 150 -1.76 -6.38 -24.21
CA LEU A 150 -2.42 -7.52 -24.85
C LEU A 150 -3.69 -7.93 -24.11
N LEU A 151 -3.64 -8.01 -22.77
CA LEU A 151 -4.79 -8.36 -21.92
C LEU A 151 -5.92 -7.35 -22.04
N LEU A 152 -5.58 -6.07 -22.13
CA LEU A 152 -6.54 -4.97 -22.24
C LEU A 152 -6.99 -4.73 -23.69
N GLY A 153 -6.42 -5.46 -24.64
CA GLY A 153 -6.71 -5.30 -26.05
C GLY A 153 -6.38 -3.91 -26.59
N CYS A 154 -5.23 -3.37 -26.19
CA CYS A 154 -4.79 -2.04 -26.55
C CYS A 154 -4.25 -1.96 -27.99
N HIS A 155 -4.43 -0.80 -28.61
CA HIS A 155 -3.80 -0.47 -29.88
C HIS A 155 -2.27 -0.31 -29.72
N PRO A 156 -1.45 -0.65 -30.74
CA PRO A 156 0.01 -0.50 -30.68
C PRO A 156 0.51 0.90 -30.29
N LEU A 157 -0.24 1.95 -30.68
CA LEU A 157 0.04 3.33 -30.27
C LEU A 157 -0.06 3.52 -28.75
N THR A 158 -1.12 2.97 -28.13
CA THR A 158 -1.29 2.99 -26.67
C THR A 158 -0.12 2.32 -25.99
N GLU A 159 0.25 1.14 -26.48
CA GLU A 159 1.35 0.37 -25.93
C GLU A 159 2.69 1.11 -26.04
N MET A 160 2.97 1.74 -27.18
CA MET A 160 4.16 2.55 -27.36
C MET A 160 4.21 3.70 -26.33
N LEU A 161 3.09 4.42 -26.16
CA LEU A 161 3.00 5.50 -25.18
C LEU A 161 3.15 4.98 -23.75
N PHE A 162 2.51 3.87 -23.43
CA PHE A 162 2.65 3.20 -22.14
C PHE A 162 4.11 2.84 -21.85
N TYR A 163 4.84 2.22 -22.80
CA TYR A 163 6.25 1.90 -22.60
C TYR A 163 7.11 3.15 -22.40
N VAL A 164 6.90 4.18 -23.22
CA VAL A 164 7.66 5.43 -23.09
C VAL A 164 7.43 6.05 -21.72
N LEU A 165 6.19 6.13 -21.27
CA LEU A 165 5.84 6.67 -19.94
C LEU A 165 6.37 5.78 -18.81
N ASN A 166 6.22 4.47 -18.90
CA ASN A 166 6.69 3.53 -17.88
C ASN A 166 8.22 3.60 -17.69
N ILE A 167 8.97 3.72 -18.79
CA ILE A 167 10.44 3.89 -18.74
C ILE A 167 10.80 5.25 -18.17
N TRP A 168 10.12 6.33 -18.58
CA TRP A 168 10.35 7.66 -18.04
C TRP A 168 10.16 7.70 -16.52
N LEU A 169 9.02 7.20 -16.04
CA LEU A 169 8.71 7.14 -14.62
C LEU A 169 9.77 6.30 -13.88
N SER A 170 10.09 5.11 -14.38
CA SER A 170 11.11 4.26 -13.75
C SER A 170 12.49 4.94 -13.68
N VAL A 171 12.90 5.66 -14.74
CA VAL A 171 14.17 6.40 -14.78
C VAL A 171 14.18 7.55 -13.80
N GLU A 172 13.07 8.27 -13.71
CA GLU A 172 12.92 9.36 -12.78
C GLU A 172 12.92 8.87 -11.34
N ASP A 173 12.24 7.78 -11.00
CA ASP A 173 12.25 7.16 -9.67
C ASP A 173 13.67 6.81 -9.18
N HIS A 174 14.57 6.46 -10.10
CA HIS A 174 15.95 6.11 -9.78
C HIS A 174 16.93 7.26 -10.01
N CYS A 175 16.49 8.43 -10.46
CA CYS A 175 17.44 9.43 -10.95
C CYS A 175 18.32 10.03 -9.84
N GLY A 176 17.90 9.94 -8.57
CA GLY A 176 18.61 10.48 -7.41
C GLY A 176 18.48 12.00 -7.25
N TYR A 177 17.62 12.64 -8.05
CA TYR A 177 17.36 14.08 -8.02
C TYR A 177 15.88 14.38 -7.78
N ASP A 178 15.62 15.41 -6.99
CA ASP A 178 14.32 16.03 -6.80
C ASP A 178 14.32 17.39 -7.52
N LEU A 179 13.91 17.39 -8.79
CA LEU A 179 13.96 18.58 -9.65
C LEU A 179 12.62 19.33 -9.61
N PRO A 180 12.59 20.67 -9.82
CA PRO A 180 11.36 21.46 -9.81
C PRO A 180 10.29 20.98 -10.80
N TRP A 181 10.72 20.36 -11.90
CA TRP A 181 9.85 19.83 -12.96
C TRP A 181 9.68 18.30 -12.88
N SER A 182 10.05 17.68 -11.76
CA SER A 182 9.84 16.24 -11.60
C SER A 182 8.36 15.87 -11.69
N THR A 183 8.04 14.71 -12.26
CA THR A 183 6.66 14.28 -12.54
C THR A 183 5.83 14.23 -11.27
N HIS A 184 6.42 13.90 -10.11
CA HIS A 184 5.70 13.91 -8.82
C HIS A 184 5.26 15.32 -8.37
N ARG A 185 5.85 16.38 -8.93
CA ARG A 185 5.45 17.78 -8.72
C ARG A 185 4.48 18.29 -9.78
N LEU A 186 4.51 17.70 -10.97
CA LEU A 186 3.66 18.08 -12.11
C LEU A 186 2.34 17.31 -12.16
N VAL A 187 2.36 16.05 -11.75
CA VAL A 187 1.17 15.22 -11.59
C VAL A 187 0.57 15.58 -10.24
N PRO A 188 -0.60 16.24 -10.21
CA PRO A 188 -1.23 16.62 -8.97
C PRO A 188 -1.62 15.37 -8.16
N PHE A 189 -1.89 15.56 -6.87
CA PHE A 189 -2.49 14.54 -6.01
C PHE A 189 -1.57 13.39 -5.57
N GLY A 190 -0.25 13.47 -5.77
CA GLY A 190 0.70 12.47 -5.26
C GLY A 190 0.47 11.06 -5.84
N LEU A 191 -0.20 10.97 -7.00
CA LEU A 191 -0.42 9.73 -7.76
C LEU A 191 0.89 9.05 -8.21
N TYR A 192 1.99 9.79 -8.12
CA TYR A 192 3.32 9.32 -8.41
C TYR A 192 4.28 9.95 -7.42
N GLY A 193 5.05 9.12 -6.72
CA GLY A 193 5.92 9.57 -5.63
C GLY A 193 7.28 10.10 -6.09
N GLY A 194 7.73 9.72 -7.30
CA GLY A 194 9.01 10.11 -7.87
C GLY A 194 10.22 9.64 -7.05
N ALA A 195 11.41 10.13 -7.44
CA ALA A 195 12.67 9.80 -6.78
C ALA A 195 12.67 9.94 -5.24
N PRO A 196 12.06 10.99 -4.64
CA PRO A 196 12.03 11.12 -3.18
C PRO A 196 11.27 9.98 -2.52
N HIS A 197 10.14 9.56 -3.10
CA HIS A 197 9.39 8.44 -2.57
C HIS A 197 9.99 7.11 -2.96
N HIS A 198 10.61 6.93 -4.13
CA HIS A 198 11.30 5.69 -4.46
C HIS A 198 12.45 5.38 -3.48
N ASP A 199 13.19 6.40 -3.05
CA ASP A 199 14.18 6.28 -1.98
C ASP A 199 13.52 6.05 -0.59
N LEU A 200 12.25 6.46 -0.38
CA LEU A 200 11.43 6.19 0.81
C LEU A 200 10.53 4.93 0.70
N HIS A 201 10.39 4.33 -0.50
CA HIS A 201 9.33 3.39 -0.95
C HIS A 201 9.45 2.01 -0.31
N HIS A 202 10.45 1.84 0.54
CA HIS A 202 10.38 0.84 1.59
C HIS A 202 9.17 1.02 2.55
N LEU A 203 8.40 2.10 2.50
CA LEU A 203 7.28 2.35 3.41
C LEU A 203 5.99 2.88 2.72
N LYS A 204 4.97 2.01 2.65
CA LYS A 204 3.50 2.26 2.68
C LYS A 204 2.68 2.38 1.37
N PHE A 205 2.09 1.25 0.97
CA PHE A 205 0.66 1.09 0.57
C PHE A 205 0.10 -0.31 0.97
N ASN A 206 0.84 -1.08 1.78
CA ASN A 206 0.65 -2.53 1.89
C ASN A 206 0.07 -2.98 3.24
N VAL A 207 -0.09 -2.08 4.22
CA VAL A 207 -0.20 -2.48 5.63
C VAL A 207 -1.49 -3.23 5.94
N TYR A 208 -2.66 -2.70 5.55
CA TYR A 208 -3.96 -3.36 5.78
C TYR A 208 -4.05 -4.73 5.10
N LEU A 209 -3.84 -4.81 3.78
CA LEU A 209 -3.91 -6.07 3.05
C LEU A 209 -2.85 -7.08 3.54
N THR A 210 -1.66 -6.61 3.92
CA THR A 210 -0.62 -7.47 4.53
C THR A 210 -1.09 -8.04 5.86
N PHE A 211 -1.77 -7.26 6.70
CA PHE A 211 -2.31 -7.73 7.98
C PHE A 211 -3.50 -8.67 7.81
N CYS A 212 -4.33 -8.47 6.77
CA CYS A 212 -5.42 -9.38 6.45
C CYS A 212 -4.94 -10.73 5.90
N LEU A 213 -3.81 -10.75 5.18
CA LEU A 213 -3.35 -11.93 4.43
C LEU A 213 -3.21 -13.22 5.29
N PRO A 214 -2.59 -13.21 6.49
CA PRO A 214 -2.54 -14.40 7.35
C PRO A 214 -3.94 -14.96 7.65
N PHE A 215 -4.91 -14.11 7.95
CA PHE A 215 -6.27 -14.52 8.30
C PHE A 215 -7.07 -14.99 7.09
N VAL A 216 -6.86 -14.38 5.91
CA VAL A 216 -7.41 -14.87 4.64
C VAL A 216 -6.89 -16.28 4.34
N VAL A 217 -5.59 -16.52 4.57
CA VAL A 217 -5.02 -17.87 4.42
C VAL A 217 -5.67 -18.85 5.40
N LEU A 218 -5.88 -18.45 6.67
CA LEU A 218 -6.61 -19.29 7.63
C LEU A 218 -8.05 -19.58 7.15
N ASP A 219 -8.76 -18.59 6.60
CA ASP A 219 -10.12 -18.77 6.07
C ASP A 219 -10.16 -19.76 4.92
N LEU A 220 -9.17 -19.73 4.01
CA LEU A 220 -9.06 -20.66 2.89
C LEU A 220 -8.67 -22.08 3.32
N LEU A 221 -7.93 -22.22 4.42
CA LEU A 221 -7.48 -23.51 4.95
C LEU A 221 -8.48 -24.15 5.92
N SER A 222 -9.25 -23.36 6.66
CA SER A 222 -10.17 -23.82 7.71
C SER A 222 -11.19 -24.88 7.28
N PRO A 223 -11.74 -24.90 6.04
CA PRO A 223 -12.64 -25.96 5.60
C PRO A 223 -11.93 -27.31 5.41
N ARG A 224 -10.60 -27.29 5.19
CA ARG A 224 -9.78 -28.48 4.92
C ARG A 224 -9.02 -28.99 6.15
N LEU A 225 -8.68 -28.09 7.08
CA LEU A 225 -7.85 -28.39 8.24
C LEU A 225 -8.65 -28.20 9.53
N ALA A 226 -9.13 -29.30 10.10
CA ALA A 226 -9.98 -29.30 11.30
C ALA A 226 -9.36 -28.57 12.51
N TRP A 227 -8.03 -28.65 12.67
CA TRP A 227 -7.32 -27.98 13.75
C TRP A 227 -7.31 -26.44 13.61
N ILE A 228 -7.42 -25.88 12.40
CA ILE A 228 -7.57 -24.43 12.23
C ILE A 228 -8.98 -24.02 12.66
N ARG A 229 -9.97 -24.85 12.33
CA ARG A 229 -11.38 -24.61 12.65
C ARG A 229 -11.65 -24.56 14.16
N THR A 230 -10.86 -25.25 14.99
CA THR A 230 -11.01 -25.13 16.46
C THR A 230 -10.74 -23.72 16.97
N PHE A 231 -10.00 -22.90 16.22
CA PHE A 231 -9.76 -21.50 16.57
C PHE A 231 -10.82 -20.55 16.03
N LYS A 232 -11.76 -20.99 15.18
CA LYS A 232 -12.87 -20.12 14.74
C LYS A 232 -13.77 -19.77 15.92
N ILE A 233 -14.08 -18.49 16.08
CA ILE A 233 -15.01 -18.03 17.13
C ILE A 233 -16.42 -18.58 16.83
N GLN A 234 -16.91 -18.34 15.61
CA GLN A 234 -18.19 -18.88 15.15
C GLN A 234 -18.01 -20.17 14.37
N GLN A 235 -18.19 -21.33 15.01
CA GLN A 235 -17.93 -22.67 14.45
C GLN A 235 -18.73 -23.03 13.19
N LYS A 236 -19.90 -22.41 13.00
CA LYS A 236 -20.79 -22.64 11.85
C LYS A 236 -20.57 -21.64 10.71
N SER A 237 -19.71 -20.64 10.91
CA SER A 237 -19.42 -19.64 9.89
C SER A 237 -18.56 -20.21 8.76
N HIS A 238 -18.72 -19.63 7.57
CA HIS A 238 -17.91 -19.94 6.40
C HIS A 238 -17.69 -18.66 5.60
N VAL A 239 -16.43 -18.36 5.26
CA VAL A 239 -16.06 -17.21 4.45
C VAL A 239 -15.96 -17.65 2.99
N SER A 240 -16.81 -17.10 2.12
CA SER A 240 -16.78 -17.41 0.69
C SER A 240 -15.93 -16.42 -0.11
N TRP A 241 -15.46 -16.83 -1.29
CA TRP A 241 -14.78 -15.95 -2.24
C TRP A 241 -15.59 -14.71 -2.60
N THR A 242 -16.91 -14.86 -2.75
CA THR A 242 -17.81 -13.74 -3.03
C THR A 242 -17.83 -12.72 -1.90
N MET A 243 -17.78 -13.17 -0.63
CA MET A 243 -17.68 -12.27 0.52
C MET A 243 -16.35 -11.54 0.54
N MET A 244 -15.23 -12.25 0.31
CA MET A 244 -13.90 -11.65 0.24
C MET A 244 -13.82 -10.59 -0.87
N TRP A 245 -14.29 -10.92 -2.08
CA TRP A 245 -14.28 -10.00 -3.21
C TRP A 245 -15.18 -8.78 -2.96
N SER A 246 -16.37 -8.99 -2.38
CA SER A 246 -17.25 -7.89 -2.01
C SER A 246 -16.58 -6.96 -0.99
N CYS A 247 -15.81 -7.49 -0.04
CA CYS A 247 -15.09 -6.67 0.93
C CYS A 247 -13.95 -5.87 0.28
N LEU A 248 -13.15 -6.53 -0.56
CA LEU A 248 -12.04 -5.89 -1.27
C LEU A 248 -12.52 -4.81 -2.23
N ALA A 249 -13.56 -5.08 -3.03
CA ALA A 249 -14.10 -4.12 -3.97
C ALA A 249 -14.70 -2.90 -3.26
N HIS A 250 -15.37 -3.11 -2.12
CA HIS A 250 -15.96 -2.03 -1.34
C HIS A 250 -14.90 -1.19 -0.62
N SER A 251 -13.89 -1.83 -0.02
CA SER A 251 -12.73 -1.14 0.56
C SER A 251 -12.00 -0.31 -0.51
N LEU A 252 -11.74 -0.89 -1.68
CA LEU A 252 -11.10 -0.18 -2.80
C LEU A 252 -11.93 1.02 -3.26
N TYR A 253 -13.25 0.86 -3.39
CA TYR A 253 -14.16 1.96 -3.71
C TYR A 253 -14.06 3.10 -2.67
N ASN A 254 -14.15 2.77 -1.38
CA ASN A 254 -14.05 3.77 -0.32
C ASN A 254 -12.71 4.51 -0.34
N HIS A 255 -11.62 3.77 -0.57
CA HIS A 255 -10.28 4.33 -0.66
C HIS A 255 -10.14 5.28 -1.84
N VAL A 256 -10.55 4.87 -3.04
CA VAL A 256 -10.42 5.67 -4.25
C VAL A 256 -11.33 6.90 -4.23
N VAL A 257 -12.57 6.76 -3.77
CA VAL A 257 -13.59 7.80 -3.91
C VAL A 257 -13.58 8.79 -2.75
N PHE A 258 -13.28 8.35 -1.53
CA PHE A 258 -13.38 9.22 -0.34
C PHE A 258 -12.02 9.48 0.32
N LEU A 259 -11.29 8.43 0.68
CA LEU A 259 -10.05 8.60 1.44
C LEU A 259 -8.94 9.22 0.61
N PHE A 260 -8.81 8.84 -0.67
CA PHE A 260 -7.78 9.37 -1.55
C PHE A 260 -7.94 10.89 -1.76
N PRO A 261 -9.11 11.42 -2.17
CA PRO A 261 -9.31 12.87 -2.24
C PRO A 261 -9.09 13.59 -0.91
N LEU A 262 -9.53 13.01 0.21
CA LEU A 262 -9.34 13.61 1.53
C LEU A 262 -7.85 13.68 1.92
N THR A 263 -7.11 12.60 1.68
CA THR A 263 -5.67 12.53 1.98
C THR A 263 -4.90 13.57 1.16
N VAL A 264 -5.28 13.71 -0.11
CA VAL A 264 -4.75 14.73 -1.01
C VAL A 264 -5.03 16.14 -0.48
N LEU A 265 -6.28 16.45 -0.11
CA LEU A 265 -6.63 17.75 0.49
C LEU A 265 -5.86 18.02 1.78
N HIS A 266 -5.72 17.01 2.64
CA HIS A 266 -4.94 17.10 3.86
C HIS A 266 -3.47 17.42 3.58
N TRP A 267 -2.86 16.81 2.55
CA TRP A 267 -1.48 17.10 2.15
C TRP A 267 -1.30 18.52 1.62
N PHE A 268 -2.28 19.07 0.89
CA PHE A 268 -2.24 20.46 0.44
C PHE A 268 -2.33 21.48 1.58
N TRP A 269 -3.06 21.16 2.66
CA TRP A 269 -3.30 22.09 3.76
C TRP A 269 -2.36 21.93 4.96
N ARG A 270 -1.66 20.80 5.11
CA ARG A 270 -0.75 20.58 6.24
C ARG A 270 0.57 21.34 6.01
N PRO A 271 0.98 22.26 6.91
CA PRO A 271 2.28 22.90 6.82
C PRO A 271 3.39 21.84 6.93
N ALA A 272 4.42 21.93 6.08
CA ALA A 272 5.59 21.06 6.10
C ALA A 272 6.57 21.41 7.25
N SER A 273 6.05 21.61 8.46
CA SER A 273 6.87 21.79 9.66
C SER A 273 7.03 20.44 10.34
N PHE A 274 8.15 19.78 10.09
CA PHE A 274 8.52 18.57 10.80
C PHE A 274 9.35 18.95 12.04
N ILE A 275 9.01 18.38 13.19
CA ILE A 275 9.94 18.37 14.32
C ILE A 275 11.14 17.55 13.86
N ALA A 276 12.32 18.17 13.78
CA ALA A 276 13.49 17.58 13.13
C ALA A 276 14.06 16.36 13.88
N GLU A 277 13.84 16.29 15.19
CA GLU A 277 14.38 15.24 16.05
C GLU A 277 13.33 14.20 16.42
N ALA A 278 13.69 12.92 16.21
CA ALA A 278 12.83 11.80 16.58
C ALA A 278 12.61 11.74 18.11
N PRO A 279 11.40 11.39 18.58
CA PRO A 279 11.12 11.31 20.00
C PRO A 279 11.93 10.17 20.63
N GLY A 280 12.38 10.39 21.88
CA GLY A 280 12.94 9.31 22.68
C GLY A 280 11.91 8.18 22.89
N THR A 281 12.40 6.95 23.10
CA THR A 281 11.56 5.74 23.14
C THR A 281 10.39 5.81 24.12
N LEU A 282 10.59 6.37 25.32
CA LEU A 282 9.51 6.52 26.31
C LEU A 282 8.44 7.50 25.86
N ARG A 283 8.85 8.61 25.22
CA ARG A 283 7.92 9.60 24.66
C ARG A 283 7.12 9.00 23.51
N LEU A 284 7.79 8.24 22.64
CA LEU A 284 7.16 7.53 21.55
C LEU A 284 6.09 6.54 22.06
N ILE A 285 6.43 5.71 23.05
CA ILE A 285 5.49 4.76 23.66
C ILE A 285 4.31 5.51 24.29
N TRP A 286 4.59 6.55 25.08
CA TRP A 286 3.55 7.36 25.72
C TRP A 286 2.59 7.97 24.70
N ASP A 287 3.12 8.61 23.66
CA ASP A 287 2.29 9.28 22.65
C ASP A 287 1.45 8.27 21.84
N VAL A 288 2.01 7.09 21.50
CA VAL A 288 1.25 6.01 20.85
C VAL A 288 0.11 5.53 21.74
N VAL A 289 0.38 5.28 23.03
CA VAL A 289 -0.63 4.83 23.99
C VAL A 289 -1.70 5.91 24.19
N ALA A 290 -1.30 7.18 24.28
CA ALA A 290 -2.24 8.30 24.39
C ALA A 290 -3.13 8.41 23.15
N CYS A 291 -2.58 8.28 21.93
CA CYS A 291 -3.38 8.24 20.71
C CYS A 291 -4.37 7.06 20.69
N LEU A 292 -3.96 5.87 21.14
CA LEU A 292 -4.82 4.69 21.22
C LEU A 292 -5.96 4.88 22.22
N LEU A 293 -5.68 5.41 23.42
CA LEU A 293 -6.70 5.67 24.43
C LEU A 293 -7.69 6.76 24.01
N LEU A 294 -7.21 7.82 23.34
CA LEU A 294 -8.09 8.85 22.79
C LEU A 294 -8.98 8.30 21.67
N PHE A 295 -8.42 7.51 20.76
CA PHE A 295 -9.18 6.87 19.69
C PHE A 295 -10.23 5.91 20.26
N ASP A 296 -9.85 5.07 21.23
CA ASP A 296 -10.74 4.13 21.91
C ASP A 296 -11.91 4.84 22.59
N PHE A 297 -11.65 5.94 23.30
CA PHE A 297 -12.69 6.77 23.91
C PHE A 297 -13.63 7.42 22.88
N GLN A 298 -13.06 8.11 21.88
CA GLN A 298 -13.83 8.80 20.85
C GLN A 298 -14.73 7.83 20.08
N TYR A 299 -14.16 6.68 19.67
CA TYR A 299 -14.92 5.70 18.93
C TYR A 299 -15.89 4.93 19.81
N PHE A 300 -15.60 4.65 21.09
CA PHE A 300 -16.59 4.06 22.01
C PHE A 300 -17.86 4.91 22.08
N ILE A 301 -17.73 6.23 22.29
CA ILE A 301 -18.89 7.13 22.33
C ILE A 301 -19.62 7.13 20.98
N TRP A 302 -18.88 7.24 19.88
CA TRP A 302 -19.45 7.28 18.54
C TRP A 302 -20.19 5.98 18.18
N HIS A 303 -19.59 4.85 18.51
CA HIS A 303 -20.11 3.51 18.26
C HIS A 303 -21.33 3.21 19.14
N LEU A 304 -21.30 3.59 20.42
CA LEU A 304 -22.47 3.54 21.29
C LEU A 304 -23.63 4.36 20.70
N LEU A 305 -23.36 5.60 20.23
CA LEU A 305 -24.37 6.46 19.61
C LEU A 305 -24.91 5.86 18.31
N HIS A 306 -24.07 5.23 17.49
CA HIS A 306 -24.51 4.48 16.30
C HIS A 306 -25.60 3.48 16.66
N HIS A 307 -25.45 2.73 17.75
CA HIS A 307 -26.42 1.70 18.14
C HIS A 307 -27.60 2.23 18.97
N LYS A 308 -27.47 3.39 19.61
CA LYS A 308 -28.57 4.01 20.39
C LYS A 308 -29.48 4.91 19.56
N VAL A 309 -28.96 5.53 18.50
CA VAL A 309 -29.72 6.45 17.64
C VAL A 309 -30.00 5.78 16.30
N PRO A 310 -31.27 5.44 15.98
CA PRO A 310 -31.59 4.68 14.76
C PRO A 310 -31.14 5.32 13.45
N TRP A 311 -31.10 6.66 13.38
CA TRP A 311 -30.59 7.37 12.21
C TRP A 311 -29.08 7.17 12.03
N LEU A 312 -28.30 7.29 13.10
CA LEU A 312 -26.86 7.06 13.07
C LEU A 312 -26.55 5.61 12.67
N TYR A 313 -27.25 4.62 13.23
CA TYR A 313 -27.11 3.22 12.83
C TYR A 313 -27.28 3.05 11.31
N ARG A 314 -28.41 3.52 10.78
CA ARG A 314 -28.78 3.31 9.37
C ARG A 314 -27.82 3.99 8.41
N THR A 315 -27.31 5.16 8.75
CA THR A 315 -26.48 6.00 7.88
C THR A 315 -25.00 5.62 7.94
N PHE A 316 -24.46 5.35 9.14
CA PHE A 316 -23.03 5.14 9.33
C PHE A 316 -22.66 3.66 9.41
N HIS A 317 -23.36 2.90 10.25
CA HIS A 317 -22.82 1.65 10.79
C HIS A 317 -23.51 0.37 10.30
N LYS A 318 -24.71 0.47 9.74
CA LYS A 318 -25.49 -0.68 9.24
C LYS A 318 -24.74 -1.48 8.18
N VAL A 319 -23.92 -0.83 7.35
CA VAL A 319 -23.12 -1.49 6.30
C VAL A 319 -22.04 -2.38 6.92
N HIS A 320 -21.36 -1.88 7.96
CA HIS A 320 -20.35 -2.62 8.71
C HIS A 320 -20.91 -3.91 9.32
N HIS A 321 -22.12 -3.82 9.84
CA HIS A 321 -22.89 -4.93 10.43
C HIS A 321 -23.48 -5.93 9.43
N LYS A 322 -23.16 -5.83 8.13
CA LYS A 322 -23.64 -6.80 7.13
C LYS A 322 -23.16 -8.23 7.43
N HIS A 323 -21.98 -8.36 8.04
CA HIS A 323 -21.34 -9.64 8.32
C HIS A 323 -21.39 -9.95 9.83
N THR A 324 -22.43 -10.65 10.27
CA THR A 324 -22.59 -11.07 11.67
C THR A 324 -21.52 -12.05 12.16
N SER A 325 -20.90 -12.78 11.24
CA SER A 325 -19.65 -13.50 11.48
C SER A 325 -18.53 -12.71 10.84
N THR A 326 -17.61 -12.25 11.68
CA THR A 326 -16.49 -11.44 11.22
C THR A 326 -15.41 -12.31 10.56
N PHE A 327 -14.70 -11.71 9.62
CA PHE A 327 -13.42 -12.19 9.08
C PHE A 327 -12.57 -10.98 8.69
N ALA A 328 -11.24 -11.12 8.58
CA ALA A 328 -10.33 -9.97 8.57
C ALA A 328 -10.65 -8.87 7.54
N LEU A 329 -11.22 -9.19 6.38
CA LEU A 329 -11.58 -8.18 5.36
C LEU A 329 -12.84 -7.37 5.72
N THR A 330 -13.65 -7.83 6.68
CA THR A 330 -14.84 -7.11 7.16
C THR A 330 -14.49 -5.83 7.92
N THR A 331 -13.25 -5.73 8.41
CA THR A 331 -12.68 -4.53 9.06
C THR A 331 -13.00 -3.24 8.30
N GLU A 332 -12.80 -3.26 6.98
CA GLU A 332 -13.05 -2.09 6.12
C GLU A 332 -14.34 -2.19 5.31
N TYR A 333 -15.19 -3.17 5.58
CA TYR A 333 -16.50 -3.26 4.95
C TYR A 333 -17.51 -2.29 5.57
N SER A 334 -17.17 -0.99 5.60
CA SER A 334 -17.95 0.06 6.25
C SER A 334 -18.50 1.06 5.24
N GLY A 335 -19.54 1.80 5.64
CA GLY A 335 -20.05 2.90 4.83
C GLY A 335 -19.04 4.06 4.78
N ALA A 336 -19.06 4.84 3.69
CA ALA A 336 -18.15 5.97 3.50
C ALA A 336 -18.08 6.91 4.71
N TRP A 337 -19.23 7.21 5.33
CA TRP A 337 -19.31 8.09 6.48
C TRP A 337 -18.65 7.51 7.74
N GLU A 338 -18.78 6.21 7.96
CA GLU A 338 -18.06 5.54 9.05
C GLU A 338 -16.56 5.54 8.79
N THR A 339 -16.13 5.17 7.57
CA THR A 339 -14.71 5.21 7.17
C THR A 339 -14.11 6.60 7.37
N LEU A 340 -14.82 7.66 6.96
CA LEU A 340 -14.38 9.05 7.13
C LEU A 340 -14.34 9.46 8.61
N SER A 341 -15.31 9.04 9.43
CA SER A 341 -15.30 9.34 10.87
C SER A 341 -14.15 8.66 11.61
N LEU A 342 -13.86 7.40 11.27
CA LEU A 342 -12.71 6.65 11.79
C LEU A 342 -11.39 7.30 11.37
N GLY A 343 -11.26 7.66 10.08
CA GLY A 343 -10.11 8.39 9.56
C GLY A 343 -9.90 9.74 10.23
N PHE A 344 -11.00 10.46 10.52
CA PHE A 344 -10.96 11.73 11.26
C PHE A 344 -10.42 11.54 12.68
N PHE A 345 -10.97 10.60 13.46
CA PHE A 345 -10.49 10.34 14.83
C PHE A 345 -9.03 9.88 14.84
N ALA A 346 -8.64 8.98 13.94
CA ALA A 346 -7.26 8.56 13.82
C ALA A 346 -6.35 9.75 13.45
N GLY A 347 -6.72 10.55 12.46
CA GLY A 347 -5.91 11.67 11.98
C GLY A 347 -5.77 12.83 12.96
N VAL A 348 -6.83 13.14 13.71
CA VAL A 348 -6.86 14.30 14.61
C VAL A 348 -6.06 14.06 15.90
N ASN A 349 -5.95 12.82 16.37
CA ASN A 349 -5.31 12.52 17.67
C ASN A 349 -3.82 12.86 17.71
N PRO A 350 -2.98 12.44 16.74
CA PRO A 350 -1.58 12.85 16.67
C PRO A 350 -1.42 14.37 16.55
N LEU A 351 -2.34 15.05 15.85
CA LEU A 351 -2.32 16.51 15.72
C LEU A 351 -2.60 17.19 17.06
N LEU A 352 -3.66 16.78 17.77
CA LEU A 352 -4.04 17.34 19.07
C LEU A 352 -2.95 17.15 20.14
N LEU A 353 -2.25 16.02 20.09
CA LEU A 353 -1.17 15.69 21.03
C LEU A 353 0.20 16.26 20.63
N GLY A 354 0.31 16.91 19.46
CA GLY A 354 1.57 17.45 18.96
C GLY A 354 2.61 16.35 18.68
N CYS A 355 2.15 15.19 18.22
CA CYS A 355 2.97 14.01 18.02
C CYS A 355 3.98 14.18 16.86
N HIS A 356 5.16 13.58 17.02
CA HIS A 356 6.11 13.44 15.93
C HIS A 356 5.57 12.51 14.83
N PRO A 357 5.89 12.72 13.53
CA PRO A 357 5.41 11.87 12.42
C PRO A 357 5.71 10.37 12.58
N LEU A 358 6.82 10.02 13.25
CA LEU A 358 7.15 8.64 13.62
C LEU A 358 6.09 8.02 14.54
N THR A 359 5.64 8.76 15.56
CA THR A 359 4.55 8.37 16.45
C THR A 359 3.25 8.22 15.66
N GLU A 360 2.91 9.21 14.84
CA GLU A 360 1.72 9.19 13.98
C GLU A 360 1.69 7.92 13.11
N MET A 361 2.81 7.61 12.46
CA MET A 361 2.97 6.39 11.69
C MET A 361 2.77 5.11 12.51
N LEU A 362 3.45 5.00 13.65
CA LEU A 362 3.39 3.79 14.48
C LEU A 362 1.99 3.61 15.06
N PHE A 363 1.34 4.70 15.46
CA PHE A 363 -0.06 4.69 15.86
C PHE A 363 -0.97 4.17 14.74
N TYR A 364 -0.87 4.68 13.50
CA TYR A 364 -1.70 4.17 12.40
C TYR A 364 -1.46 2.70 12.12
N VAL A 365 -0.20 2.24 12.09
CA VAL A 365 0.12 0.83 11.85
C VAL A 365 -0.47 -0.05 12.95
N LEU A 366 -0.30 0.33 14.22
CA LEU A 366 -0.88 -0.41 15.34
C LEU A 366 -2.41 -0.40 15.29
N ASN A 367 -3.03 0.76 15.06
CA ASN A 367 -4.48 0.90 14.99
C ASN A 367 -5.10 0.01 13.91
N ILE A 368 -4.48 -0.05 12.72
CA ILE A 368 -4.91 -0.94 11.63
C ILE A 368 -4.73 -2.41 12.05
N TRP A 369 -3.62 -2.78 12.67
CA TRP A 369 -3.42 -4.16 13.16
C TRP A 369 -4.51 -4.57 14.15
N LEU A 370 -4.76 -3.76 15.18
CA LEU A 370 -5.77 -4.07 16.20
C LEU A 370 -7.16 -4.20 15.56
N SER A 371 -7.51 -3.28 14.66
CA SER A 371 -8.79 -3.34 13.94
C SER A 371 -8.93 -4.60 13.09
N VAL A 372 -7.89 -5.01 12.35
CA VAL A 372 -7.89 -6.25 11.56
C VAL A 372 -8.01 -7.48 12.45
N GLU A 373 -7.28 -7.50 13.56
CA GLU A 373 -7.31 -8.63 14.49
C GLU A 373 -8.68 -8.76 15.16
N ASP A 374 -9.32 -7.66 15.56
CA ASP A 374 -10.67 -7.68 16.15
C ASP A 374 -11.74 -8.28 15.21
N HIS A 375 -11.52 -8.18 13.90
CA HIS A 375 -12.43 -8.75 12.90
C HIS A 375 -11.98 -10.10 12.37
N CYS A 376 -10.85 -10.66 12.81
CA CYS A 376 -10.26 -11.80 12.12
C CYS A 376 -11.13 -13.06 12.16
N GLY A 377 -12.06 -13.15 13.11
CA GLY A 377 -12.95 -14.30 13.31
C GLY A 377 -12.26 -15.50 13.94
N TYR A 378 -11.05 -15.33 14.48
CA TYR A 378 -10.26 -16.37 15.13
C TYR A 378 -9.87 -15.96 16.56
N ASP A 379 -9.92 -16.92 17.46
CA ASP A 379 -9.36 -16.82 18.80
C ASP A 379 -8.06 -17.64 18.87
N LEU A 380 -6.94 -17.02 18.52
CA LEU A 380 -5.64 -17.69 18.38
C LEU A 380 -4.85 -17.65 19.71
N PRO A 381 -3.98 -18.63 19.99
CA PRO A 381 -3.20 -18.65 21.24
C PRO A 381 -2.33 -17.41 21.49
N TRP A 382 -2.00 -16.66 20.42
CA TRP A 382 -1.20 -15.44 20.45
C TRP A 382 -2.03 -14.16 20.19
N SER A 383 -3.36 -14.22 20.21
CA SER A 383 -4.18 -13.03 20.01
C SER A 383 -3.90 -11.96 21.06
N THR A 384 -3.88 -10.70 20.65
CA THR A 384 -3.40 -9.57 21.45
C THR A 384 -4.18 -9.34 22.74
N HIS A 385 -5.46 -9.74 22.83
CA HIS A 385 -6.25 -9.69 24.08
C HIS A 385 -5.69 -10.55 25.23
N ARG A 386 -4.80 -11.51 24.92
CA ARG A 386 -4.07 -12.28 25.94
C ARG A 386 -2.85 -11.54 26.50
N LEU A 387 -2.40 -10.46 25.86
CA LEU A 387 -1.24 -9.66 26.30
C LEU A 387 -1.59 -8.70 27.45
N VAL A 388 -2.84 -8.23 27.49
CA VAL A 388 -3.31 -7.29 28.52
C VAL A 388 -4.10 -8.07 29.57
N PRO A 389 -3.64 -8.09 30.84
CA PRO A 389 -4.27 -8.90 31.87
C PRO A 389 -5.66 -8.36 32.26
N PHE A 390 -6.37 -9.16 33.08
CA PHE A 390 -7.68 -8.81 33.67
C PHE A 390 -8.80 -8.58 32.65
N GLY A 391 -8.63 -9.04 31.40
CA GLY A 391 -9.60 -8.88 30.32
C GLY A 391 -9.86 -7.42 29.96
N LEU A 392 -8.90 -6.51 30.24
CA LEU A 392 -9.03 -5.08 29.96
C LEU A 392 -8.96 -4.75 28.47
N TYR A 393 -8.53 -5.71 27.65
CA TYR A 393 -8.49 -5.62 26.20
C TYR A 393 -9.33 -6.76 25.62
N GLY A 394 -10.23 -6.43 24.68
CA GLY A 394 -11.30 -7.31 24.23
C GLY A 394 -10.88 -8.29 23.14
N GLY A 395 -10.19 -7.79 22.12
CA GLY A 395 -9.78 -8.58 20.95
C GLY A 395 -10.94 -9.12 20.11
N ALA A 396 -10.60 -10.04 19.21
CA ALA A 396 -11.55 -10.69 18.32
C ALA A 396 -12.81 -11.27 18.98
N PRO A 397 -12.75 -11.99 20.13
CA PRO A 397 -13.96 -12.54 20.76
C PRO A 397 -14.94 -11.45 21.24
N HIS A 398 -14.43 -10.33 21.75
CA HIS A 398 -15.25 -9.22 22.21
C HIS A 398 -16.02 -8.58 21.05
N HIS A 399 -15.30 -8.30 19.95
CA HIS A 399 -15.86 -7.63 18.78
C HIS A 399 -16.74 -8.56 17.91
N ASP A 400 -16.39 -9.84 17.80
CA ASP A 400 -17.23 -10.81 17.09
C ASP A 400 -18.60 -10.98 17.79
N LEU A 401 -18.63 -11.00 19.13
CA LEU A 401 -19.88 -11.02 19.89
C LEU A 401 -20.71 -9.74 19.67
N HIS A 402 -20.05 -8.59 19.48
CA HIS A 402 -20.71 -7.34 19.11
C HIS A 402 -21.42 -7.47 17.75
N HIS A 403 -20.74 -7.95 16.71
CA HIS A 403 -21.35 -8.19 15.38
C HIS A 403 -22.48 -9.22 15.42
N LEU A 404 -22.42 -10.18 16.34
CA LEU A 404 -23.47 -11.19 16.50
C LEU A 404 -24.73 -10.65 17.20
N LYS A 405 -24.57 -9.76 18.20
CA LYS A 405 -25.66 -9.34 19.11
C LYS A 405 -26.11 -7.90 18.92
N PHE A 406 -25.28 -7.03 18.34
CA PHE A 406 -25.49 -5.61 18.05
C PHE A 406 -25.76 -4.69 19.26
N LYS A 407 -25.90 -5.24 20.47
CA LYS A 407 -26.42 -4.52 21.66
C LYS A 407 -25.47 -4.46 22.85
N SER A 408 -24.23 -4.87 22.65
CA SER A 408 -23.19 -4.98 23.69
C SER A 408 -21.81 -4.77 23.08
N ASN A 409 -20.78 -4.63 23.90
CA ASN A 409 -19.37 -4.60 23.48
C ASN A 409 -19.08 -3.49 22.46
N TYR A 410 -19.30 -2.24 22.84
CA TYR A 410 -19.15 -1.08 21.96
C TYR A 410 -17.72 -0.52 21.95
N ALA A 411 -16.87 -0.84 22.92
CA ALA A 411 -15.49 -0.38 22.89
C ALA A 411 -14.74 -1.08 21.74
N PRO A 412 -13.93 -0.35 20.95
CA PRO A 412 -13.16 -0.99 19.90
C PRO A 412 -12.10 -1.92 20.49
N TYR A 413 -11.36 -1.46 21.49
CA TYR A 413 -10.18 -2.16 21.99
C TYR A 413 -10.34 -2.50 23.48
N PHE A 414 -10.44 -1.48 24.33
CA PHE A 414 -10.34 -1.68 25.77
C PHE A 414 -11.71 -1.79 26.44
N THR A 415 -11.96 -2.92 27.11
CA THR A 415 -13.30 -3.25 27.65
C THR A 415 -13.76 -2.39 28.82
N HIS A 416 -12.89 -1.53 29.37
CA HIS A 416 -13.18 -0.70 30.52
C HIS A 416 -14.38 0.24 30.31
N TRP A 417 -14.55 0.81 29.11
CA TRP A 417 -15.74 1.61 28.79
C TRP A 417 -17.02 0.80 28.87
N ASP A 418 -17.04 -0.39 28.26
CA ASP A 418 -18.20 -1.28 28.33
C ASP A 418 -18.50 -1.75 29.76
N ARG A 419 -17.47 -1.92 30.61
CA ARG A 419 -17.67 -2.20 32.04
C ARG A 419 -18.33 -1.04 32.76
N LEU A 420 -17.82 0.17 32.54
CA LEU A 420 -18.32 1.40 33.18
C LEU A 420 -19.77 1.69 32.78
N PHE A 421 -20.13 1.45 31.51
CA PHE A 421 -21.47 1.72 30.98
C PHE A 421 -22.41 0.51 31.04
N GLY A 422 -21.96 -0.63 31.58
CA GLY A 422 -22.77 -1.84 31.73
C GLY A 422 -23.17 -2.49 30.41
N THR A 423 -22.31 -2.37 29.39
CA THR A 423 -22.52 -2.93 28.03
C THR A 423 -21.60 -4.10 27.71
N LEU A 424 -20.76 -4.53 28.66
CA LEU A 424 -19.85 -5.68 28.48
C LEU A 424 -20.61 -7.01 28.58
N HIS A 425 -20.51 -7.83 27.54
CA HIS A 425 -21.02 -9.20 27.48
C HIS A 425 -19.90 -10.19 27.13
N LYS A 426 -20.02 -11.42 27.63
CA LYS A 426 -19.14 -12.55 27.30
C LYS A 426 -19.91 -13.61 26.51
N HIS A 427 -19.21 -14.49 25.80
CA HIS A 427 -19.84 -15.59 25.05
C HIS A 427 -20.63 -16.59 25.92
N SER A 428 -20.40 -16.59 27.24
CA SER A 428 -21.15 -17.39 28.22
C SER A 428 -22.53 -16.81 28.56
N ASP A 429 -22.77 -15.54 28.20
CA ASP A 429 -23.96 -14.76 28.53
C ASP A 429 -24.96 -14.79 27.35
#